data_AF-A0A7S2GJP1-F1
#
_entry.id   AF-A0A7S2GJP1-F1
#
_cell.length_a   1.000
_cell.length_b   1.000
_cell.length_c   1.000
_cell.angle_alpha   90.00
_cell.angle_beta   90.00
_cell.angle_gamma   90.00
#
_symmetry.space_group_name_H-M   'P 1'
#
loop_
_entity.id
_entity.type
_entity.pdbx_description
1 polymer ?
#
loop_
_entity_poly.entity_id
_entity_poly.type
_entity_poly.pdbx_seq_one_letter_code
_entity_poly.pdbx_strand_id
1 'polypeptide(L)'
;DLDECEQILVLLNSKTWTCGRQSHLFALEVTRAMRRHIPLFLVHETPGSLSTSGSWDGCQFSALIENERGGTPKELLQAGIYNRIALALKAPPLLDISLMLIVDELGKPVEYHHTSAVSLKLLTTPRPSSRSH
;
A
#
# COMPACT_ATOMS: atom_id res chain seq x y z
N ASP A 1 -16.56 10.22 -10.69
CA ASP A 1 -17.05 9.38 -9.59
C ASP A 1 -16.01 8.30 -9.29
N LEU A 2 -15.92 7.72 -8.09
CA LEU A 2 -15.06 6.53 -7.88
C LEU A 2 -15.55 5.37 -8.76
N ASP A 3 -16.85 5.33 -9.05
CA ASP A 3 -17.48 4.28 -9.84
C ASP A 3 -17.10 4.32 -11.35
N GLU A 4 -16.41 5.37 -11.79
CA GLU A 4 -15.90 5.52 -13.17
C GLU A 4 -14.39 5.29 -13.28
N CYS A 5 -13.69 5.07 -12.16
CA CYS A 5 -12.23 4.94 -12.15
C CYS A 5 -11.80 3.50 -12.46
N GLU A 6 -11.04 3.31 -13.53
CA GLU A 6 -10.38 2.02 -13.84
C GLU A 6 -9.19 1.75 -12.92
N GLN A 7 -8.54 2.80 -12.41
CA GLN A 7 -7.40 2.75 -11.50
C GLN A 7 -7.26 4.07 -10.74
N ILE A 8 -6.71 4.04 -9.52
CA ILE A 8 -6.43 5.23 -8.72
C ILE A 8 -4.93 5.31 -8.45
N LEU A 9 -4.33 6.44 -8.81
CA LEU A 9 -2.97 6.81 -8.41
C LEU A 9 -3.01 7.43 -7.01
N VAL A 10 -2.24 6.88 -6.09
CA VAL A 10 -2.11 7.37 -4.71
C VAL A 10 -0.67 7.78 -4.45
N LEU A 11 -0.48 9.07 -4.20
CA LEU A 11 0.80 9.62 -3.77
C LEU A 11 0.92 9.57 -2.23
N LEU A 12 1.98 8.96 -1.74
CA LEU A 12 2.26 8.71 -0.33
C LEU A 12 3.50 9.50 0.11
N ASN A 13 3.43 10.16 1.27
CA ASN A 13 4.54 10.89 1.87
C ASN A 13 4.39 10.94 3.39
N SER A 14 5.28 11.66 4.08
CA SER A 14 5.29 11.73 5.56
C SER A 14 3.99 12.23 6.18
N LYS A 15 3.15 12.93 5.41
CA LYS A 15 1.90 13.54 5.87
C LYS A 15 0.67 12.68 5.59
N THR A 16 0.75 11.69 4.70
CA THR A 16 -0.41 10.91 4.25
C THR A 16 -1.21 10.34 5.42
N TRP A 17 -0.54 9.74 6.41
CA TRP A 17 -1.18 9.06 7.53
C TRP A 17 -1.04 9.77 8.89
N THR A 18 -0.46 10.97 8.92
CA THR A 18 -0.05 11.64 10.17
C THR A 18 -0.76 12.97 10.43
N CYS A 19 -1.66 13.42 9.55
CA CYS A 19 -2.35 14.72 9.61
C CYS A 19 -3.75 14.66 10.24
N GLY A 20 -4.00 13.72 11.15
CA GLY A 20 -5.26 13.64 11.92
C GLY A 20 -6.50 13.48 11.03
N ARG A 21 -7.42 14.46 11.09
CA ARG A 21 -8.71 14.40 10.37
C ARG A 21 -8.54 14.21 8.85
N GLN A 22 -7.52 14.85 8.25
CA GLN A 22 -7.28 14.73 6.81
C GLN A 22 -6.87 13.30 6.44
N SER A 23 -5.91 12.74 7.19
CA SER A 23 -5.49 11.34 7.02
C SER A 23 -6.64 10.35 7.23
N HIS A 24 -7.53 10.62 8.20
CA HIS A 24 -8.70 9.77 8.44
C HIS A 24 -9.69 9.80 7.25
N LEU A 25 -10.03 10.98 6.73
CA LEU A 25 -10.91 11.10 5.58
C LEU A 25 -10.32 10.42 4.35
N PHE A 26 -9.03 10.62 4.10
CA PHE A 26 -8.32 9.97 3.01
C PHE A 26 -8.32 8.44 3.16
N ALA A 27 -8.10 7.92 4.37
CA ALA A 27 -8.18 6.49 4.64
C ALA A 27 -9.56 5.89 4.33
N LEU A 28 -10.64 6.63 4.58
CA LEU A 28 -12.00 6.20 4.23
C LEU A 28 -12.20 6.12 2.71
N GLU A 29 -11.65 7.06 1.94
CA GLU A 29 -11.71 7.03 0.47
C GLU A 29 -10.92 5.85 -0.09
N VAL A 30 -9.71 5.63 0.40
CA VAL A 30 -8.88 4.47 0.02
C VAL A 30 -9.58 3.17 0.41
N THR A 31 -10.19 3.10 1.58
CA THR A 31 -10.99 1.93 2.01
C THR A 31 -12.16 1.66 1.05
N ARG A 32 -12.86 2.71 0.61
CA ARG A 32 -13.96 2.58 -0.35
C ARG A 32 -13.48 2.08 -1.71
N ALA A 33 -12.34 2.57 -2.19
CA ALA A 33 -11.72 2.09 -3.42
C ALA A 33 -11.32 0.61 -3.33
N MET A 34 -10.65 0.21 -2.25
CA MET A 34 -10.25 -1.18 -2.02
C MET A 34 -11.45 -2.12 -1.91
N ARG A 35 -12.53 -1.70 -1.24
CA ARG A 35 -13.78 -2.49 -1.13
C ARG A 35 -14.51 -2.66 -2.47
N ARG A 36 -14.36 -1.71 -3.37
CA ARG A 36 -14.88 -1.79 -4.74
C ARG A 36 -13.96 -2.55 -5.69
N HIS A 37 -12.83 -3.08 -5.19
CA HIS A 37 -11.80 -3.67 -6.01
C HIS A 37 -11.35 -2.74 -7.13
N ILE A 38 -11.22 -1.44 -6.84
CA ILE A 38 -10.57 -0.48 -7.74
C ILE A 38 -9.07 -0.58 -7.49
N PRO A 39 -8.24 -0.75 -8.53
CA PRO A 39 -6.83 -0.96 -8.33
C PRO A 39 -6.16 0.32 -7.88
N LEU A 40 -5.31 0.19 -6.86
CA LEU A 40 -4.49 1.27 -6.36
C LEU A 40 -3.09 1.15 -6.93
N PHE A 41 -2.58 2.24 -7.48
CA PHE A 41 -1.21 2.42 -7.87
C PHE A 41 -0.54 3.35 -6.86
N LEU A 42 0.32 2.80 -6.02
CA LEU A 42 0.93 3.56 -4.94
C LEU A 42 2.28 4.11 -5.38
N VAL A 43 2.48 5.41 -5.19
CA VAL A 43 3.76 6.07 -5.39
C VAL A 43 4.16 6.70 -4.07
N HIS A 44 5.33 6.37 -3.52
CA HIS A 44 5.83 7.02 -2.32
C HIS A 44 6.95 8.01 -2.63
N GLU A 45 6.79 9.24 -2.15
CA GLU A 45 7.84 10.24 -2.17
C GLU A 45 8.95 9.80 -1.21
N THR A 46 10.16 9.67 -1.74
CA THR A 46 11.34 9.39 -0.92
C THR A 46 12.00 10.68 -0.45
N PRO A 47 12.76 10.65 0.65
CA PRO A 47 13.51 11.81 1.09
C PRO A 47 14.47 12.26 -0.02
N GLY A 48 14.54 13.56 -0.26
CA GLY A 48 15.56 14.12 -1.15
C GLY A 48 16.97 13.93 -0.60
N SER A 49 17.97 14.04 -1.48
CA SER A 49 19.36 14.23 -1.02
C SER A 49 19.45 15.50 -0.17
N LEU A 50 20.39 15.55 0.77
CA LEU A 50 20.64 16.63 1.73
C LEU A 50 20.73 18.06 1.12
N SER A 51 20.77 18.18 -0.21
CA SER A 51 20.91 19.43 -0.97
C SER A 51 19.63 19.96 -1.63
N THR A 52 18.50 19.24 -1.63
CA THR A 52 17.25 19.74 -2.21
C THR A 52 16.36 20.35 -1.12
N SER A 53 16.53 21.65 -0.86
CA SER A 53 15.73 22.47 0.04
C SER A 53 14.31 22.79 -0.50
N GLY A 54 13.69 21.83 -1.18
CA GLY A 54 12.34 21.92 -1.72
C GLY A 54 11.30 21.30 -0.80
N SER A 55 10.03 21.70 -0.96
CA SER A 55 8.85 21.31 -0.15
C SER A 55 8.44 19.82 -0.26
N TRP A 56 9.41 18.91 -0.41
CA TRP A 56 9.16 17.49 -0.53
C TRP A 56 8.98 16.89 0.86
N ASP A 57 7.78 16.41 1.15
CA ASP A 57 7.45 15.74 2.40
C ASP A 57 7.82 14.24 2.37
N GLY A 58 8.76 13.85 1.50
CA GLY A 58 9.16 12.47 1.29
C GLY A 58 9.69 11.80 2.55
N CYS A 59 9.44 10.50 2.69
CA CYS A 59 9.84 9.71 3.84
C CYS A 59 10.35 8.33 3.45
N GLN A 60 11.07 7.68 4.37
CA GLN A 60 11.35 6.26 4.22
C GLN A 60 10.02 5.49 4.18
N PHE A 61 9.95 4.43 3.37
CA PHE A 61 8.72 3.65 3.22
C PHE A 61 8.24 3.05 4.55
N SER A 62 9.16 2.62 5.42
CA SER A 62 8.85 2.13 6.77
C SER A 62 8.06 3.14 7.61
N ALA A 63 8.34 4.44 7.44
CA ALA A 63 7.64 5.51 8.15
C ALA A 63 6.17 5.67 7.71
N LEU A 64 5.78 5.13 6.55
CA LEU A 64 4.36 5.05 6.16
C LEU A 64 3.63 3.96 6.94
N ILE A 65 4.31 2.87 7.29
CA ILE A 65 3.71 1.75 8.01
C ILE A 65 3.52 2.14 9.48
N GLU A 66 4.58 2.64 10.10
CA GLU A 66 4.59 3.01 11.52
C GLU A 66 5.53 4.19 11.77
N ASN A 67 5.04 5.17 12.52
CA ASN A 67 5.78 6.34 12.97
C ASN A 67 5.17 6.84 14.29
N GLU A 68 5.95 7.54 15.11
CA GLU A 68 5.51 8.17 16.37
C GLU A 68 4.27 9.05 16.21
N ARG A 69 4.08 9.67 15.04
CA ARG A 69 2.93 10.53 14.73
C ARG A 69 1.71 9.78 14.17
N GLY A 70 1.80 8.45 14.08
CA GLY A 70 0.83 7.60 13.40
C GLY A 70 1.38 7.00 12.11
N GLY A 71 0.71 5.97 11.61
CA GLY A 71 1.09 5.27 10.38
C GLY A 71 -0.14 4.80 9.63
N THR A 72 0.06 3.93 8.65
CA THR A 72 -1.03 3.39 7.83
C THR A 72 -2.10 2.79 8.74
N PRO A 73 -3.38 3.17 8.57
CA PRO A 73 -4.48 2.57 9.31
C PRO A 73 -4.47 1.05 9.25
N LYS A 74 -4.72 0.39 10.40
CA LYS A 74 -4.62 -1.07 10.53
C LYS A 74 -5.55 -1.80 9.55
N GLU A 75 -6.72 -1.22 9.29
CA GLU A 75 -7.71 -1.78 8.38
C GLU A 75 -7.18 -1.82 6.93
N LEU A 76 -6.43 -0.79 6.51
CA LEU A 76 -5.80 -0.73 5.19
C LEU A 76 -4.63 -1.72 5.09
N LEU A 77 -3.83 -1.85 6.15
CA LEU A 77 -2.77 -2.86 6.23
C LEU A 77 -3.33 -4.28 6.13
N GLN A 78 -4.39 -4.58 6.88
CA GLN A 78 -5.08 -5.88 6.84
C GLN A 78 -5.74 -6.15 5.50
N ALA A 79 -6.27 -5.12 4.84
CA ALA A 79 -6.79 -5.21 3.49
C ALA A 79 -5.69 -5.34 2.42
N GLY A 80 -4.42 -5.29 2.81
CA GLY A 80 -3.30 -5.48 1.91
C GLY A 80 -3.04 -4.30 0.98
N ILE A 81 -3.18 -3.06 1.48
CA ILE A 81 -2.94 -1.83 0.70
C ILE A 81 -1.59 -1.86 -0.03
N TYR A 82 -0.56 -2.48 0.57
CA TYR A 82 0.80 -2.61 0.01
C TYR A 82 1.07 -3.95 -0.72
N ASN A 83 0.04 -4.74 -1.03
CA ASN A 83 0.21 -6.00 -1.77
C ASN A 83 0.61 -5.78 -3.24
N ARG A 84 0.40 -4.57 -3.77
CA ARG A 84 0.97 -4.13 -5.04
C ARG A 84 2.15 -3.19 -4.78
N ILE A 85 3.13 -3.24 -5.70
CA ILE A 85 4.40 -2.53 -5.56
C ILE A 85 4.14 -1.03 -5.43
N ALA A 86 4.56 -0.44 -4.31
CA ALA A 86 4.68 1.00 -4.20
C ALA A 86 5.96 1.45 -4.91
N LEU A 87 5.84 2.24 -5.97
CA LEU A 87 7.01 2.80 -6.65
C LEU A 87 7.58 3.97 -5.85
N ALA A 88 8.89 4.08 -5.84
CA ALA A 88 9.58 5.20 -5.21
C ALA A 88 9.64 6.38 -6.18
N LEU A 89 9.06 7.52 -5.81
CA LEU A 89 9.31 8.80 -6.45
C LEU A 89 10.55 9.43 -5.81
N LYS A 90 11.68 9.35 -6.53
CA LYS A 90 12.94 9.94 -6.11
C LYS A 90 12.95 11.43 -6.41
N ALA A 91 13.53 12.22 -5.51
CA ALA A 91 13.85 13.61 -5.78
C ALA A 91 14.96 13.73 -6.85
N PRO A 92 15.19 14.93 -7.43
CA PRO A 92 16.33 15.16 -8.31
C PRO A 92 17.66 14.70 -7.70
N PRO A 93 18.58 14.13 -8.51
CA PRO A 93 18.53 14.04 -9.97
C PRO A 93 17.82 12.79 -10.52
N LEU A 94 17.23 11.94 -9.68
CA LEU A 94 16.62 10.66 -10.10
C LEU A 94 15.11 10.78 -10.41
N LEU A 95 14.59 12.00 -10.44
CA LEU A 95 13.18 12.28 -10.66
C LEU A 95 12.69 11.74 -12.01
N ASP A 96 13.41 12.05 -13.08
CA ASP A 96 13.00 11.67 -14.44
C ASP A 96 12.94 10.15 -14.61
N ILE A 97 13.90 9.43 -14.01
CA ILE A 97 13.92 7.97 -14.00
C ILE A 97 12.72 7.42 -13.24
N SER A 98 12.40 8.01 -12.08
CA SER A 98 11.25 7.60 -11.27
C SER A 98 9.94 7.83 -12.01
N LEU A 99 9.79 8.98 -12.67
CA LEU A 99 8.61 9.28 -13.48
C LEU A 99 8.47 8.33 -14.67
N MET A 100 9.58 7.99 -15.36
CA MET A 100 9.57 7.05 -16.46
C MET A 100 9.10 5.65 -16.01
N LEU A 101 9.58 5.17 -14.85
CA LEU A 101 9.12 3.90 -14.28
C LEU A 101 7.65 3.94 -13.86
N ILE A 102 7.18 5.06 -13.32
CA ILE A 102 5.76 5.25 -12.99
C ILE A 102 4.90 5.19 -14.25
N VAL A 103 5.29 5.88 -15.32
CA VAL A 103 4.56 5.88 -16.60
C VAL A 103 4.56 4.49 -17.23
N ASP A 104 5.70 3.79 -17.24
CA ASP A 104 5.81 2.42 -17.74
C ASP A 104 4.87 1.47 -16.99
N GLU A 105 4.85 1.53 -15.66
CA GLU A 105 4.01 0.66 -14.84
C GLU A 105 2.52 1.04 -14.94
N LEU A 106 2.18 2.33 -15.05
CA LEU A 106 0.80 2.78 -15.28
C LEU A 106 0.23 2.29 -16.61
N GLY A 107 1.08 2.06 -17.62
CA GLY A 107 0.66 1.53 -18.91
C GLY A 107 0.40 0.03 -18.94
N LYS A 108 0.74 -0.70 -17.86
CA LYS A 108 0.56 -2.16 -17.79
C LYS A 108 -0.87 -2.51 -17.38
N PRO A 109 -1.44 -3.61 -17.93
CA PRO A 109 -2.75 -4.08 -17.50
C PRO A 109 -2.73 -4.49 -16.01
N VAL A 110 -3.82 -4.19 -15.32
CA VAL A 110 -3.96 -4.49 -13.90
C VAL A 110 -4.26 -5.98 -13.69
N GLU A 111 -3.26 -6.79 -13.34
CA GLU A 111 -3.49 -8.15 -12.86
C GLU A 111 -3.87 -8.21 -11.36
N TYR A 112 -5.06 -8.74 -11.05
CA TYR A 112 -5.46 -9.01 -9.66
C TYR A 112 -4.95 -10.37 -9.19
N HIS A 113 -3.97 -10.37 -8.29
CA HIS A 113 -3.69 -11.56 -7.49
C HIS A 113 -4.72 -11.63 -6.36
N HIS A 114 -5.83 -12.34 -6.60
CA HIS A 114 -6.73 -12.72 -5.53
C HIS A 114 -5.94 -13.58 -4.55
N THR A 115 -5.62 -13.06 -3.37
CA THR A 115 -5.13 -13.90 -2.28
C THR A 115 -6.31 -14.74 -1.82
N SER A 116 -6.55 -15.88 -2.47
CA SER A 116 -7.48 -16.88 -1.98
C SER A 116 -7.08 -17.25 -0.57
N ALA A 117 -8.01 -17.12 0.37
CA ALA A 117 -7.83 -17.56 1.74
C ALA A 117 -7.24 -18.98 1.71
N VAL A 118 -6.06 -19.14 2.29
CA VAL A 118 -5.49 -20.47 2.52
C VAL A 118 -6.51 -21.23 3.34
N SER A 119 -7.19 -22.17 2.68
CA SER A 119 -8.09 -23.11 3.32
C SER A 119 -7.20 -23.99 4.20
N LEU A 120 -7.01 -23.57 5.46
CA LEU A 120 -6.44 -24.40 6.51
C LEU A 120 -7.40 -25.57 6.69
N LYS A 121 -7.22 -26.62 5.88
CA LYS A 121 -7.72 -27.95 6.22
C LYS A 121 -7.11 -28.25 7.57
N LEU A 122 -7.95 -28.22 8.61
CA LEU A 122 -7.63 -28.74 9.93
C LEU A 122 -6.94 -30.09 9.72
N LEU A 123 -5.66 -30.17 10.09
CA LEU A 123 -5.00 -31.44 10.32
C LEU A 123 -5.68 -32.06 11.54
N THR A 124 -6.77 -32.80 11.30
CA THR A 124 -7.37 -33.70 12.28
C THR A 124 -6.29 -34.71 12.67
N THR A 125 -5.82 -34.61 13.91
CA THR A 125 -4.96 -35.58 14.55
C THR A 125 -5.62 -36.97 14.53
N PRO A 126 -4.95 -38.03 14.07
CA PRO A 126 -5.46 -39.38 14.27
C PRO A 126 -5.30 -39.75 15.75
N ARG A 127 -6.43 -40.06 16.38
CA ARG A 127 -6.56 -40.65 17.72
C ARG A 127 -5.95 -42.06 17.67
N PRO A 128 -4.95 -42.43 18.48
CA PRO A 128 -4.49 -43.82 18.52
C PRO A 128 -5.55 -44.68 19.21
N SER A 129 -6.03 -45.67 18.46
CA SER A 129 -6.92 -46.74 18.92
C SER A 129 -6.26 -47.58 20.00
N SER A 130 -7.02 -47.81 21.07
CA SER A 130 -6.80 -48.79 22.14
C SER A 130 -6.30 -50.15 21.65
N ARG A 131 -5.30 -50.71 22.33
CA ARG A 131 -5.11 -52.17 22.42
C ARG A 131 -4.88 -52.60 23.87
N SER A 132 -5.75 -53.53 24.24
CA SER A 132 -5.78 -54.45 25.37
C SER A 132 -4.44 -55.11 25.70
N HIS A 133 -4.15 -55.26 27.00
CA HIS A 133 -3.87 -56.56 27.65
C HIS A 133 -4.25 -56.47 29.12
#